data_AF-A0A429BK41-F1
#
_entry.id   AF-A0A429BK41-F1
#
_cell.length_a   1.000
_cell.length_b   1.000
_cell.length_c   1.000
_cell.angle_alpha   90.00
_cell.angle_beta   90.00
_cell.angle_gamma   90.00
#
_symmetry.space_group_name_H-M   'P 1'
#
loop_
_entity.id
_entity.type
_entity.pdbx_description
1 polymer ?
#
loop_
_entity_poly.entity_id
_entity_poly.type
_entity_poly.pdbx_seq_one_letter_code
_entity_poly.pdbx_strand_id
1 'polypeptide(L)'
;MSPYGTGRRRMVPERLGTDRTREARRRPVATPERPALDSLNNYLPAGNGCWVWQGYIDRNGYGRVYDSTAAQGKRTDWVHRVSYRHYKGPIPERYEIDHTCENTACMNPDHLDVVTKSEHVRRTLDRLGTTDRQKLAAQLRHTGLTYGEIAEALRYASRTGAHDAVQAAIDKGLVDADDVPPPPRLTPEEREDIRALYALGVPQTEIAVWYRLDSSQISRVCNGQSSGHRQRKQGVK
;
A
#
# COMPACT_ATOMS: atom_id res chain seq x y z
N MET A 1 69.79 5.92 45.85
CA MET A 1 70.99 5.41 45.14
C MET A 1 70.68 3.99 44.70
N SER A 2 70.46 3.74 43.41
CA SER A 2 70.28 2.40 42.84
C SER A 2 70.93 2.36 41.45
N PRO A 3 71.84 1.40 41.17
CA PRO A 3 72.76 1.47 40.04
C PRO A 3 72.23 0.79 38.76
N TYR A 4 72.67 1.34 37.61
CA TYR A 4 73.02 0.76 36.31
C TYR A 4 72.95 -0.79 36.17
N GLY A 5 72.58 -1.43 35.06
CA GLY A 5 72.37 -1.02 33.67
C GLY A 5 72.65 -2.20 32.71
N THR A 6 72.23 -2.04 31.44
CA THR A 6 72.58 -2.83 30.23
C THR A 6 72.02 -4.27 30.16
N GLY A 7 71.43 -4.79 29.09
CA GLY A 7 71.33 -4.38 27.69
C GLY A 7 71.70 -5.58 26.79
N ARG A 8 70.72 -6.25 26.17
CA ARG A 8 70.94 -7.12 24.99
C ARG A 8 69.70 -7.12 24.06
N ARG A 9 69.89 -6.54 22.87
CA ARG A 9 69.02 -6.73 21.69
C ARG A 9 69.18 -8.16 21.16
N ARG A 10 68.09 -8.83 20.78
CA ARG A 10 68.08 -9.82 19.69
C ARG A 10 66.75 -9.79 18.92
N MET A 11 66.92 -9.54 17.62
CA MET A 11 66.21 -10.02 16.43
C MET A 11 64.69 -10.18 16.43
N VAL A 12 64.08 -9.49 15.47
CA VAL A 12 62.73 -9.71 14.94
C VAL A 12 62.73 -11.00 14.08
N PRO A 13 61.58 -11.70 13.98
CA PRO A 13 61.05 -11.93 12.64
C PRO A 13 59.54 -11.61 12.55
N GLU A 14 59.27 -10.63 11.70
CA GLU A 14 58.33 -10.63 10.57
C GLU A 14 57.07 -11.54 10.56
N ARG A 15 55.93 -10.84 10.47
CA ARG A 15 54.63 -11.15 9.83
C ARG A 15 53.80 -12.32 10.36
N LEU A 16 52.55 -12.02 10.72
CA LEU A 16 51.35 -12.48 10.00
C LEU A 16 50.15 -11.64 10.46
N GLY A 17 49.47 -11.02 9.51
CA GLY A 17 48.24 -10.27 9.77
C GLY A 17 47.12 -11.17 10.23
N THR A 18 46.29 -10.66 11.13
CA THR A 18 44.89 -11.10 11.21
C THR A 18 44.03 -9.87 11.04
N ASP A 19 43.69 -9.62 9.77
CA ASP A 19 42.44 -9.00 9.43
C ASP A 19 41.33 -9.73 10.20
N ARG A 20 40.75 -9.07 11.17
CA ARG A 20 39.49 -9.47 11.78
C ARG A 20 38.54 -8.34 11.54
N THR A 21 37.95 -8.35 10.35
CA THR A 21 36.66 -7.76 10.08
C THR A 21 35.76 -7.99 11.29
N ARG A 22 35.51 -6.91 12.04
CA ARG A 22 34.50 -6.89 13.09
C ARG A 22 33.16 -6.77 12.37
N GLU A 23 32.75 -7.85 11.71
CA GLU A 23 31.35 -8.05 11.35
C GLU A 23 30.57 -8.01 12.67
N ALA A 24 29.96 -6.86 12.91
CA ALA A 24 29.00 -6.68 13.97
C ALA A 24 27.89 -7.71 13.71
N ARG A 25 27.96 -8.84 14.44
CA ARG A 25 26.86 -9.78 14.60
C ARG A 25 25.64 -8.93 14.98
N ARG A 26 24.75 -8.70 14.03
CA ARG A 26 23.45 -8.10 14.32
C ARG A 26 22.79 -9.04 15.31
N ARG A 27 22.61 -8.57 16.55
CA ARG A 27 21.80 -9.28 17.55
C ARG A 27 20.41 -9.41 16.94
N PRO A 28 19.75 -10.58 16.95
CA PRO A 28 18.35 -10.64 16.61
C PRO A 28 17.60 -9.69 17.53
N VAL A 29 16.79 -8.80 16.95
CA VAL A 29 15.91 -7.90 17.70
C VAL A 29 14.93 -8.80 18.43
N ALA A 30 14.95 -8.77 19.76
CA ALA A 30 13.96 -9.45 20.57
C ALA A 30 12.58 -8.84 20.27
N THR A 31 11.66 -9.65 19.72
CA THR A 31 10.25 -9.30 19.61
C THR A 31 9.64 -9.21 21.02
N PRO A 32 8.82 -8.19 21.33
CA PRO A 32 8.23 -8.05 22.65
C PRO A 32 7.24 -9.19 22.91
N GLU A 33 7.35 -9.81 24.08
CA GLU A 33 6.52 -10.92 24.59
C GLU A 33 5.07 -10.47 24.83
N ARG A 34 4.29 -10.31 23.76
CA ARG A 34 2.85 -10.45 23.86
C ARG A 34 2.55 -11.95 23.84
N PRO A 35 1.76 -12.49 24.79
CA PRO A 35 1.37 -13.89 24.72
C PRO A 35 0.63 -14.08 23.40
N ALA A 36 1.17 -14.95 22.54
CA ALA A 36 0.58 -15.24 21.25
C ALA A 36 -0.89 -15.60 21.46
N LEU A 37 -1.80 -14.92 20.76
CA LEU A 37 -3.20 -15.36 20.71
C LEU A 37 -3.19 -16.85 20.37
N ASP A 38 -3.90 -17.70 21.13
CA ASP A 38 -3.93 -19.15 20.86
C ASP A 38 -4.28 -19.46 19.40
N SER A 39 -5.11 -18.61 18.80
CA SER A 39 -5.49 -18.68 17.40
C SER A 39 -4.36 -18.42 16.41
N LEU A 40 -3.21 -17.88 16.83
CA LEU A 40 -2.03 -17.61 16.00
C LEU A 40 -0.91 -18.66 16.15
N ASN A 41 -1.09 -19.68 16.99
CA ASN A 41 -0.05 -20.69 17.24
C ASN A 41 0.06 -21.76 16.14
N ASN A 42 -0.85 -21.79 15.17
CA ASN A 42 -0.90 -22.81 14.13
C ASN A 42 -0.09 -22.41 12.87
N TYR A 43 1.24 -22.36 12.99
CA TYR A 43 2.14 -22.05 11.86
C TYR A 43 3.39 -22.95 11.83
N LEU A 44 4.00 -23.07 10.64
CA LEU A 44 5.29 -23.70 10.43
C LEU A 44 6.35 -22.65 10.06
N PRO A 45 7.49 -22.56 10.77
CA PRO A 45 8.63 -21.75 10.35
C PRO A 45 9.23 -22.27 9.05
N ALA A 46 9.51 -21.38 8.09
CA ALA A 46 10.21 -21.69 6.85
C ALA A 46 11.64 -21.12 6.86
N GLY A 47 12.53 -21.67 6.03
CA GLY A 47 13.94 -21.28 5.96
C GLY A 47 14.20 -19.83 5.53
N ASN A 48 13.20 -19.16 4.96
CA ASN A 48 13.24 -17.74 4.61
C ASN A 48 12.70 -16.81 5.72
N GLY A 49 12.43 -17.34 6.92
CA GLY A 49 11.88 -16.58 8.04
C GLY A 49 10.35 -16.43 8.02
N CYS A 50 9.65 -16.98 7.03
CA CYS A 50 8.18 -16.95 7.03
C CYS A 50 7.59 -17.81 8.16
N TRP A 51 6.47 -17.36 8.71
CA TRP A 51 5.61 -18.15 9.60
C TRP A 51 4.40 -18.58 8.79
N VAL A 52 4.43 -19.79 8.23
CA VAL A 52 3.44 -20.26 7.27
C VAL A 52 2.22 -20.80 8.00
N TRP A 53 1.09 -20.11 7.87
CA TRP A 53 -0.18 -20.49 8.48
C TRP A 53 -0.62 -21.89 8.06
N GLN A 54 -1.02 -22.71 9.03
CA GLN A 54 -1.50 -24.09 8.84
C GLN A 54 -3.01 -24.25 9.07
N GLY A 55 -3.72 -23.16 9.32
CA GLY A 55 -5.18 -23.19 9.47
C GLY A 55 -5.89 -23.07 8.12
N TYR A 56 -7.15 -22.60 8.15
CA TYR A 56 -7.92 -22.43 6.92
C TYR A 56 -7.26 -21.41 5.97
N ILE A 57 -7.08 -21.81 4.72
CA ILE A 57 -6.63 -20.99 3.59
C ILE A 57 -7.79 -20.91 2.60
N ASP A 58 -8.15 -19.69 2.18
CA ASP A 58 -9.20 -19.50 1.17
C ASP A 58 -8.72 -19.80 -0.26
N ARG A 59 -9.65 -19.74 -1.24
CA ARG A 59 -9.34 -20.04 -2.65
C ARG A 59 -8.30 -19.10 -3.26
N ASN A 60 -8.09 -17.93 -2.66
CA ASN A 60 -7.12 -16.94 -3.12
C ASN A 60 -5.78 -17.06 -2.38
N GLY A 61 -5.60 -18.11 -1.56
CA GLY A 61 -4.37 -18.38 -0.83
C GLY A 61 -4.25 -17.58 0.48
N TYR A 62 -5.29 -16.88 0.93
CA TYR A 62 -5.23 -16.10 2.17
C TYR A 62 -5.67 -16.91 3.38
N GLY A 63 -4.85 -16.91 4.42
CA GLY A 63 -5.20 -17.50 5.71
C GLY A 63 -6.30 -16.73 6.44
N ARG A 64 -7.25 -17.46 7.02
CA ARG A 64 -8.29 -16.92 7.91
C ARG A 64 -8.08 -17.44 9.31
N VAL A 65 -8.40 -16.60 10.29
CA VAL A 65 -8.32 -16.94 11.70
C VAL A 65 -9.44 -16.28 12.46
N TYR A 66 -9.83 -16.90 13.57
CA TYR A 66 -10.71 -16.29 14.53
C TYR A 66 -9.97 -15.22 15.34
N ASP A 67 -10.48 -13.98 15.30
CA ASP A 67 -10.01 -12.84 16.07
C ASP A 67 -10.93 -12.63 17.29
N SER A 68 -10.48 -13.11 18.44
CA SER A 68 -11.18 -12.97 19.72
C SER A 68 -11.21 -11.52 20.22
N THR A 69 -10.39 -10.63 19.66
CA THR A 69 -10.31 -9.21 20.04
C THR A 69 -11.26 -8.34 19.23
N ALA A 70 -11.85 -8.87 18.16
CA ALA A 70 -12.78 -8.13 17.32
C ALA A 70 -14.16 -7.96 18.00
N ALA A 71 -14.82 -6.83 17.68
CA ALA A 71 -16.18 -6.52 18.15
C ALA A 71 -17.19 -7.64 17.77
N GLN A 72 -18.27 -7.76 18.56
CA GLN A 72 -19.27 -8.81 18.35
C GLN A 72 -19.83 -8.76 16.92
N GLY A 73 -19.84 -9.92 16.24
CA GLY A 73 -20.35 -10.08 14.87
C GLY A 73 -19.30 -10.18 13.76
N LYS A 74 -18.03 -9.80 14.00
CA LYS A 74 -16.95 -9.89 12.98
C LYS A 74 -15.68 -10.54 13.51
N ARG A 75 -15.81 -11.77 14.02
CA ARG A 75 -14.72 -12.51 14.67
C ARG A 75 -13.87 -13.36 13.73
N THR A 76 -14.05 -13.26 12.41
CA THR A 76 -13.16 -13.89 11.43
C THR A 76 -12.49 -12.81 10.60
N ASP A 77 -11.16 -12.80 10.54
CA ASP A 77 -10.37 -11.87 9.72
C ASP A 77 -9.19 -12.62 9.06
N TRP A 78 -8.43 -11.92 8.23
CA TRP A 78 -7.20 -12.47 7.64
C TRP A 78 -6.10 -12.63 8.69
N VAL A 79 -5.45 -13.78 8.68
CA VAL A 79 -4.43 -14.15 9.67
C VAL A 79 -3.27 -13.14 9.73
N HIS A 80 -2.83 -12.63 8.59
CA HIS A 80 -1.76 -11.63 8.54
C HIS A 80 -2.16 -10.30 9.20
N ARG A 81 -3.43 -9.87 9.09
CA ARG A 81 -3.93 -8.67 9.77
C ARG A 81 -4.03 -8.86 11.28
N VAL A 82 -4.52 -10.03 11.70
CA VAL A 82 -4.61 -10.37 13.14
C VAL A 82 -3.21 -10.45 13.74
N SER A 83 -2.26 -11.09 13.04
CA SER A 83 -0.85 -11.12 13.45
C SER A 83 -0.24 -9.72 13.55
N TYR A 84 -0.42 -8.87 12.53
CA TYR A 84 0.07 -7.49 12.56
C TYR A 84 -0.51 -6.72 13.75
N ARG A 85 -1.84 -6.77 13.94
CA ARG A 85 -2.50 -6.11 15.08
C ARG A 85 -1.97 -6.59 16.43
N HIS A 86 -1.75 -7.90 16.53
CA HIS A 86 -1.24 -8.51 17.74
C HIS A 86 0.19 -8.08 18.06
N TYR A 87 1.12 -8.11 17.10
CA TYR A 87 2.55 -7.85 17.38
C TYR A 87 2.97 -6.38 17.20
N LYS A 88 2.39 -5.66 16.24
CA LYS A 88 2.79 -4.29 15.85
C LYS A 88 1.76 -3.22 16.21
N GLY A 89 0.51 -3.59 16.48
CA GLY A 89 -0.56 -2.65 16.85
C GLY A 89 -1.55 -2.35 15.73
N PRO A 90 -2.48 -1.40 15.93
CA PRO A 90 -3.63 -1.21 15.04
C PRO A 90 -3.20 -0.88 13.61
N ILE A 91 -3.96 -1.42 12.64
CA ILE A 91 -3.83 -1.03 11.24
C ILE A 91 -4.64 0.25 11.06
N PRO A 92 -4.03 1.38 10.68
CA PRO A 92 -4.77 2.62 10.49
C PRO A 92 -5.86 2.46 9.44
N GLU A 93 -6.95 3.21 9.58
CA GLU A 93 -8.00 3.23 8.57
C GLU A 93 -7.41 3.59 7.20
N ARG A 94 -7.93 2.93 6.14
CA ARG A 94 -7.53 3.15 4.72
C ARG A 94 -6.15 2.64 4.34
N TYR A 95 -5.46 1.93 5.23
CA TYR A 95 -4.24 1.22 4.90
C TYR A 95 -4.51 -0.28 4.71
N GLU A 96 -3.69 -0.89 3.88
CA GLU A 96 -3.67 -2.31 3.58
C GLU A 96 -2.40 -2.95 4.14
N ILE A 97 -2.41 -4.27 4.28
CA ILE A 97 -1.21 -5.03 4.66
C ILE A 97 -0.64 -5.67 3.41
N ASP A 98 0.64 -5.40 3.12
CA ASP A 98 1.40 -6.03 2.04
C ASP A 98 2.41 -7.03 2.60
N HIS A 99 2.51 -8.18 1.96
CA HIS A 99 3.53 -9.18 2.25
C HIS A 99 4.81 -8.84 1.50
N THR A 100 5.84 -8.40 2.22
CA THR A 100 7.17 -8.14 1.63
C THR A 100 7.88 -9.41 1.18
N CYS A 101 7.47 -10.56 1.73
CA CYS A 101 7.97 -11.89 1.39
C CYS A 101 7.19 -12.60 0.26
N GLU A 102 6.13 -11.98 -0.27
CA GLU A 102 5.29 -12.49 -1.36
C GLU A 102 4.59 -13.84 -1.09
N ASN A 103 4.64 -14.33 0.14
CA ASN A 103 3.92 -15.52 0.58
C ASN A 103 2.63 -15.12 1.30
N THR A 104 1.48 -15.30 0.65
CA THR A 104 0.14 -14.94 1.16
C THR A 104 -0.28 -15.70 2.42
N ALA A 105 0.28 -16.89 2.66
CA ALA A 105 0.06 -17.67 3.87
C ALA A 105 0.99 -17.28 5.03
N CYS A 106 1.97 -16.41 4.79
CA CYS A 106 2.86 -15.93 5.83
C CYS A 106 2.12 -15.00 6.80
N MET A 107 2.33 -15.24 8.10
CA MET A 107 1.82 -14.38 9.17
C MET A 107 2.94 -13.79 10.04
N ASN A 108 4.20 -13.87 9.62
CA ASN A 108 5.30 -13.23 10.36
C ASN A 108 5.12 -11.70 10.31
N PRO A 109 4.93 -11.00 11.46
CA PRO A 109 4.71 -9.56 11.48
C PRO A 109 5.86 -8.77 10.85
N ASP A 110 7.09 -9.28 10.87
CA ASP A 110 8.25 -8.61 10.27
C ASP A 110 8.25 -8.66 8.74
N HIS A 111 7.45 -9.55 8.14
CA HIS A 111 7.24 -9.64 6.70
C HIS A 111 5.97 -8.89 6.23
N LEU A 112 5.37 -8.08 7.11
CA LEU A 112 4.14 -7.33 6.85
C LEU A 112 4.39 -5.83 6.96
N ASP A 113 4.02 -5.10 5.91
CA ASP A 113 4.04 -3.64 5.83
C ASP A 113 2.63 -3.07 5.79
N VAL A 114 2.42 -1.97 6.51
CA VAL A 114 1.22 -1.13 6.37
C VAL A 114 1.46 -0.16 5.22
N VAL A 115 0.67 -0.29 4.16
CA VAL A 115 0.82 0.49 2.92
C VAL A 115 -0.49 1.17 2.53
N THR A 116 -0.40 2.24 1.75
CA THR A 116 -1.58 2.80 1.10
C THR A 116 -2.07 1.86 -0.01
N LYS A 117 -3.32 1.99 -0.41
CA LYS A 117 -3.88 1.25 -1.55
C LYS A 117 -3.08 1.49 -2.83
N SER A 118 -2.65 2.73 -3.07
CA SER A 118 -1.81 3.11 -4.21
C SER A 118 -0.45 2.41 -4.18
N GLU A 119 0.18 2.33 -3.01
CA GLU A 119 1.46 1.64 -2.82
C GLU A 119 1.32 0.12 -2.98
N HIS A 120 0.28 -0.50 -2.40
CA HIS A 120 0.02 -1.94 -2.56
C HIS A 120 -0.14 -2.32 -4.04
N VAL A 121 -0.92 -1.52 -4.78
CA VAL A 121 -1.08 -1.66 -6.23
C VAL A 121 0.26 -1.50 -6.93
N ARG A 122 1.01 -0.44 -6.65
CA ARG A 122 2.33 -0.21 -7.27
C ARG A 122 3.26 -1.40 -7.11
N ARG A 123 3.43 -1.90 -5.87
CA ARG A 123 4.26 -3.08 -5.59
C ARG A 123 3.79 -4.31 -6.34
N THR A 124 2.48 -4.53 -6.42
CA THR A 124 1.90 -5.65 -7.17
C THR A 124 2.23 -5.56 -8.66
N LEU A 125 2.20 -4.35 -9.23
CA LEU A 125 2.51 -4.13 -10.65
C LEU A 125 4.00 -4.30 -10.95
N ASP A 126 4.85 -3.81 -10.05
CA ASP A 126 6.29 -4.01 -10.13
C ASP A 126 6.62 -5.53 -10.13
N ARG A 127 5.92 -6.34 -9.32
CA ARG A 127 6.04 -7.82 -9.31
C ARG A 127 5.55 -8.48 -10.60
N LEU A 128 4.44 -7.99 -11.17
CA LEU A 128 3.84 -8.54 -12.39
C LEU A 128 4.58 -8.14 -13.68
N GLY A 129 5.48 -7.15 -13.63
CA GLY A 129 6.27 -6.72 -14.79
C GLY A 129 5.45 -6.11 -15.94
N THR A 130 4.27 -5.55 -15.65
CA THR A 130 3.39 -4.99 -16.70
C THR A 130 3.96 -3.71 -17.30
N THR A 131 4.01 -3.64 -18.64
CA THR A 131 4.60 -2.52 -19.40
C THR A 131 3.59 -1.52 -19.96
N ASP A 132 2.34 -1.91 -20.24
CA ASP A 132 1.35 -1.00 -20.80
C ASP A 132 0.65 -0.17 -19.71
N ARG A 133 1.24 0.99 -19.43
CA ARG A 133 0.75 1.94 -18.42
C ARG A 133 -0.63 2.51 -18.72
N GLN A 134 -1.10 2.51 -19.98
CA GLN A 134 -2.41 3.05 -20.35
C GLN A 134 -3.50 2.02 -20.06
N LYS A 135 -3.31 0.79 -20.56
CA LYS A 135 -4.21 -0.33 -20.27
C LYS A 135 -4.33 -0.56 -18.77
N LEU A 136 -3.20 -0.46 -18.06
CA LEU A 136 -3.15 -0.63 -16.63
C LEU A 136 -3.88 0.48 -15.87
N ALA A 137 -3.73 1.75 -16.27
CA ALA A 137 -4.48 2.85 -15.68
C ALA A 137 -5.99 2.60 -15.75
N ALA A 138 -6.48 2.09 -16.90
CA ALA A 138 -7.89 1.79 -17.08
C ALA A 138 -8.37 0.59 -16.25
N GLN A 139 -7.57 -0.48 -16.16
CA GLN A 139 -7.86 -1.62 -15.29
C GLN A 139 -7.91 -1.20 -13.81
N LEU A 140 -6.96 -0.37 -13.35
CA LEU A 140 -7.00 0.17 -11.99
C LEU A 140 -8.25 1.01 -11.75
N ARG A 141 -8.69 1.79 -12.75
CA ARG A 141 -9.94 2.54 -12.66
C ARG A 141 -11.15 1.62 -12.52
N HIS A 142 -11.19 0.49 -13.24
CA HIS A 142 -12.22 -0.55 -13.10
C HIS A 142 -12.34 -1.07 -11.65
N THR A 143 -11.22 -1.24 -10.95
CA THR A 143 -11.21 -1.66 -9.53
C THR A 143 -11.67 -0.58 -8.54
N GLY A 144 -12.05 0.60 -9.04
CA GLY A 144 -12.57 1.71 -8.24
C GLY A 144 -11.50 2.64 -7.67
N LEU A 145 -10.23 2.52 -8.08
CA LEU A 145 -9.23 3.54 -7.72
C LEU A 145 -9.58 4.89 -8.35
N THR A 146 -9.36 5.96 -7.61
CA THR A 146 -9.45 7.34 -8.10
C THR A 146 -8.27 7.66 -9.02
N TYR A 147 -8.43 8.67 -9.89
CA TYR A 147 -7.31 9.16 -10.71
C TYR A 147 -6.12 9.67 -9.88
N GLY A 148 -6.34 10.07 -8.62
CA GLY A 148 -5.28 10.35 -7.64
C GLY A 148 -4.45 9.13 -7.31
N GLU A 149 -5.11 8.08 -6.85
CA GLU A 149 -4.44 6.82 -6.48
C GLU A 149 -3.77 6.18 -7.70
N ILE A 150 -4.38 6.26 -8.89
CA ILE A 150 -3.78 5.78 -10.14
C ILE A 150 -2.53 6.60 -10.51
N ALA A 151 -2.59 7.93 -10.38
CA ALA A 151 -1.45 8.79 -10.68
C ALA A 151 -0.26 8.48 -9.76
N GLU A 152 -0.52 8.26 -8.48
CA GLU A 152 0.50 7.85 -7.51
C GLU A 152 1.05 6.45 -7.84
N ALA A 153 0.18 5.45 -7.99
CA ALA A 153 0.56 4.06 -8.21
C ALA A 153 1.39 3.89 -9.49
N LEU A 154 0.98 4.56 -10.57
CA LEU A 154 1.64 4.46 -11.87
C LEU A 154 2.67 5.56 -12.11
N ARG A 155 2.90 6.48 -11.17
CA ARG A 155 3.80 7.63 -11.32
C ARG A 155 3.47 8.49 -12.55
N TYR A 156 2.21 8.89 -12.69
CA TYR A 156 1.85 9.99 -13.59
C TYR A 156 2.14 11.33 -12.92
N ALA A 157 2.55 12.33 -13.69
CA ALA A 157 2.86 13.66 -13.18
C ALA A 157 1.65 14.35 -12.52
N SER A 158 0.43 13.94 -12.87
CA SER A 158 -0.80 14.50 -12.33
C SER A 158 -1.98 13.52 -12.45
N ARG A 159 -3.05 13.82 -11.70
CA ARG A 159 -4.36 13.15 -11.82
C ARG A 159 -4.92 13.25 -13.24
N THR A 160 -4.76 14.41 -13.87
CA THR A 160 -5.17 14.63 -15.26
C THR A 160 -4.40 13.70 -16.20
N GLY A 161 -3.09 13.55 -16.00
CA GLY A 161 -2.29 12.59 -16.78
C GLY A 161 -2.77 11.14 -16.63
N ALA A 162 -3.22 10.74 -15.43
CA ALA A 162 -3.82 9.43 -15.22
C ALA A 162 -5.20 9.30 -15.92
N HIS A 163 -6.04 10.33 -15.84
CA HIS A 163 -7.31 10.37 -16.58
C HIS A 163 -7.09 10.24 -18.09
N ASP A 164 -6.16 11.01 -18.65
CA ASP A 164 -5.89 11.00 -20.10
C ASP A 164 -5.32 9.65 -20.55
N ALA A 165 -4.54 8.98 -19.71
CA ALA A 165 -4.09 7.62 -19.97
C ALA A 165 -5.23 6.60 -20.01
N VAL A 166 -6.22 6.73 -19.12
CA VAL A 166 -7.43 5.90 -19.13
C VAL A 166 -8.23 6.15 -20.40
N GLN A 167 -8.46 7.41 -20.77
CA GLN A 167 -9.19 7.74 -21.98
C GLN A 167 -8.47 7.25 -23.23
N ALA A 168 -7.14 7.39 -23.30
CA ALA A 168 -6.34 6.86 -24.40
C ALA A 168 -6.43 5.34 -24.52
N ALA A 169 -6.54 4.61 -23.40
CA ALA A 169 -6.72 3.16 -23.43
C ALA A 169 -8.08 2.76 -24.02
N ILE A 170 -9.14 3.50 -23.67
CA ILE A 170 -10.49 3.32 -24.25
C ILE A 170 -10.47 3.64 -25.75
N ASP A 171 -9.92 4.80 -26.12
CA ASP A 171 -9.91 5.26 -27.52
C ASP A 171 -9.11 4.31 -28.44
N LYS A 172 -8.09 3.65 -27.89
CA LYS A 172 -7.28 2.64 -28.59
C LYS A 172 -7.89 1.23 -28.56
N GLY A 173 -9.04 1.04 -27.88
CA GLY A 173 -9.68 -0.26 -27.73
C GLY A 173 -8.87 -1.26 -26.89
N LEU A 174 -8.00 -0.77 -25.99
CA LEU A 174 -7.22 -1.63 -25.08
C LEU A 174 -8.08 -2.19 -23.94
N VAL A 175 -9.21 -1.53 -23.66
CA VAL A 175 -10.24 -1.87 -22.67
C VAL A 175 -11.61 -1.46 -23.19
N ASP A 176 -12.68 -2.07 -22.68
CA ASP A 176 -14.05 -1.60 -22.92
C ASP A 176 -14.34 -0.35 -22.07
N ALA A 177 -15.05 0.63 -22.66
CA ALA A 177 -15.46 1.83 -21.95
C ALA A 177 -16.50 1.54 -20.86
N ASP A 178 -17.37 0.54 -21.09
CA ASP A 178 -18.45 0.19 -20.16
C ASP A 178 -17.91 -0.47 -18.88
N ASP A 179 -16.71 -1.05 -18.94
CA ASP A 179 -16.00 -1.58 -17.79
C ASP A 179 -15.36 -0.47 -16.95
N VAL A 180 -15.14 0.74 -17.46
CA VAL A 180 -14.48 1.80 -16.70
C VAL A 180 -15.53 2.62 -15.95
N PRO A 181 -15.62 2.53 -14.59
CA PRO A 181 -16.67 3.20 -13.86
C PRO A 181 -16.55 4.72 -14.03
N PRO A 182 -17.67 5.40 -14.33
CA PRO A 182 -17.67 6.84 -14.47
C PRO A 182 -17.17 7.49 -13.17
N PRO A 183 -16.62 8.71 -13.23
CA PRO A 183 -16.33 9.45 -12.01
C PRO A 183 -17.58 9.52 -11.14
N PRO A 184 -17.45 9.38 -9.80
CA PRO A 184 -18.60 9.43 -8.89
C PRO A 184 -19.39 10.72 -9.13
N ARG A 185 -20.70 10.60 -9.31
CA ARG A 185 -21.59 11.73 -9.56
C ARG A 185 -22.09 12.27 -8.23
N LEU A 186 -21.92 13.57 -8.03
CA LEU A 186 -22.45 14.27 -6.87
C LEU A 186 -23.98 14.38 -6.94
N THR A 187 -24.63 14.11 -5.81
CA THR A 187 -26.06 14.38 -5.60
C THR A 187 -26.33 15.90 -5.61
N PRO A 188 -27.57 16.33 -5.84
CA PRO A 188 -27.93 17.75 -5.74
C PRO A 188 -27.59 18.35 -4.38
N GLU A 189 -27.82 17.60 -3.30
CA GLU A 189 -27.54 18.00 -1.91
C GLU A 189 -26.04 18.19 -1.68
N GLU A 190 -25.20 17.25 -2.12
CA GLU A 190 -23.74 17.38 -2.01
C GLU A 190 -23.22 18.60 -2.77
N ARG A 191 -23.81 18.92 -3.93
CA ARG A 191 -23.42 20.11 -4.70
C ARG A 191 -23.80 21.40 -4.00
N GLU A 192 -24.96 21.42 -3.34
CA GLU A 192 -25.41 22.57 -2.55
C GLU A 192 -24.51 22.77 -1.33
N ASP A 193 -24.19 21.70 -0.62
CA ASP A 193 -23.32 21.71 0.55
C ASP A 193 -21.89 22.18 0.20
N ILE A 194 -21.31 21.66 -0.89
CA ILE A 194 -20.02 22.13 -1.43
C ILE A 194 -20.04 23.63 -1.73
N ARG A 195 -21.13 24.15 -2.32
CA ARG A 195 -21.27 25.59 -2.61
C ARG A 195 -21.40 26.40 -1.33
N ALA A 196 -22.12 25.92 -0.33
CA ALA A 196 -22.29 26.58 0.95
C ALA A 196 -20.95 26.68 1.69
N LEU A 197 -20.19 25.58 1.77
CA LEU A 197 -18.85 25.57 2.35
C LEU A 197 -17.89 26.54 1.65
N TYR A 198 -17.92 26.57 0.32
CA TYR A 198 -17.10 27.52 -0.45
C TYR A 198 -17.52 28.98 -0.18
N ALA A 199 -18.82 29.27 -0.08
CA ALA A 199 -19.33 30.60 0.25
C ALA A 199 -18.94 31.05 1.67
N LEU A 200 -18.75 30.11 2.60
CA LEU A 200 -18.23 30.37 3.94
C LEU A 200 -16.72 30.60 3.97
N GLY A 201 -16.03 30.54 2.82
CA GLY A 201 -14.60 30.80 2.70
C GLY A 201 -13.72 29.57 2.93
N VAL A 202 -14.29 28.36 2.99
CA VAL A 202 -13.49 27.13 3.09
C VAL A 202 -12.71 26.91 1.78
N PRO A 203 -11.39 26.67 1.82
CA PRO A 203 -10.59 26.42 0.62
C PRO A 203 -11.11 25.23 -0.20
N GLN A 204 -11.18 25.36 -1.52
CA GLN A 204 -11.62 24.27 -2.42
C GLN A 204 -10.81 22.99 -2.26
N THR A 205 -9.53 23.10 -1.90
CA THR A 205 -8.65 21.96 -1.62
C THR A 205 -9.09 21.18 -0.39
N GLU A 206 -9.62 21.86 0.62
CA GLU A 206 -10.11 21.25 1.86
C GLU A 206 -11.48 20.60 1.63
N ILE A 207 -12.38 21.29 0.93
CA ILE A 207 -13.67 20.72 0.48
C ILE A 207 -13.45 19.47 -0.36
N ALA A 208 -12.46 19.47 -1.28
CA ALA A 208 -12.12 18.31 -2.10
C ALA A 208 -11.75 17.08 -1.25
N VAL A 209 -11.03 17.27 -0.14
CA VAL A 209 -10.67 16.20 0.78
C VAL A 209 -11.90 15.63 1.49
N TRP A 210 -12.79 16.48 2.00
CA TRP A 210 -13.99 16.04 2.73
C TRP A 210 -14.93 15.18 1.89
N TYR A 211 -15.23 15.61 0.65
CA TYR A 211 -16.11 14.88 -0.25
C TYR A 211 -15.39 13.80 -1.07
N ARG A 212 -14.06 13.67 -0.93
CA ARG A 212 -13.21 12.77 -1.71
C ARG A 212 -13.33 13.00 -3.22
N LEU A 213 -13.47 14.27 -3.60
CA LEU A 213 -13.59 14.70 -4.98
C LEU A 213 -12.29 15.30 -5.47
N ASP A 214 -12.14 15.38 -6.78
CA ASP A 214 -11.03 16.13 -7.34
C ASP A 214 -11.29 17.64 -7.34
N SER A 215 -10.22 18.43 -7.30
CA SER A 215 -10.29 19.89 -7.29
C SER A 215 -10.99 20.45 -8.53
N SER A 216 -10.99 19.72 -9.65
CA SER A 216 -11.72 20.12 -10.86
C SER A 216 -13.22 19.88 -10.73
N GLN A 217 -13.65 18.82 -10.05
CA GLN A 217 -15.05 18.57 -9.70
C GLN A 217 -15.54 19.63 -8.71
N ILE A 218 -14.77 19.94 -7.66
CA ILE A 218 -15.10 21.03 -6.72
C ILE A 218 -15.19 22.36 -7.46
N SER A 219 -14.18 22.71 -8.26
CA SER A 219 -14.16 23.94 -9.04
C SER A 219 -15.35 24.05 -9.99
N ARG A 220 -15.74 22.97 -10.68
CA ARG A 220 -16.95 22.96 -11.53
C ARG A 220 -18.23 23.19 -10.73
N VAL A 221 -18.34 22.62 -9.53
CA VAL A 221 -19.51 22.80 -8.65
C VAL A 221 -19.59 24.22 -8.11
N CYS A 222 -18.47 24.76 -7.62
CA CYS A 222 -18.35 26.13 -7.11
C CYS A 222 -18.59 27.18 -8.21
N ASN A 223 -18.08 26.94 -9.42
CA ASN A 223 -18.20 27.86 -10.55
C ASN A 223 -19.48 27.65 -11.40
N GLY A 224 -20.40 26.77 -10.96
CA GLY A 224 -21.68 26.55 -11.64
C GLY A 224 -21.58 25.87 -13.02
N GLN A 225 -20.44 25.26 -13.36
CA GLN A 225 -20.26 24.57 -14.64
C GLN A 225 -20.88 23.17 -14.57
N SER A 226 -22.03 22.98 -15.21
CA SER A 226 -22.55 21.64 -15.49
C SER A 226 -21.68 20.99 -16.57
N SER A 227 -21.26 19.75 -16.36
CA SER A 227 -20.64 18.95 -17.41
C SER A 227 -21.62 18.86 -18.57
N GLY A 228 -21.36 19.61 -19.64
CA GLY A 228 -22.17 19.62 -20.84
C GLY A 228 -22.32 18.21 -21.37
N HIS A 229 -23.49 17.63 -21.16
CA HIS A 229 -23.86 16.38 -21.80
C HIS A 229 -24.00 16.67 -23.30
N ARG A 230 -22.93 16.44 -24.06
CA ARG A 230 -23.02 16.40 -25.52
C ARG A 230 -23.79 15.12 -25.83
N GLN A 231 -25.12 15.25 -26.00
CA GLN A 231 -25.94 14.16 -26.51
C GLN A 231 -25.27 13.65 -27.79
N ARG A 232 -24.82 12.39 -27.77
CA ARG A 232 -24.40 11.69 -28.99
C ARG A 232 -25.61 11.73 -29.92
N LYS A 233 -25.53 12.54 -30.99
CA LYS A 233 -26.46 12.43 -32.10
C LYS A 233 -26.34 11.01 -32.63
N GLN A 234 -27.35 10.17 -32.39
CA GLN A 234 -27.50 8.93 -33.12
C GLN A 234 -27.74 9.33 -34.58
N GLY A 235 -26.67 9.29 -35.37
CA GLY A 235 -26.77 9.28 -36.81
C GLY A 235 -27.00 7.85 -37.24
N VAL A 236 -28.20 7.55 -37.71
CA VAL A 236 -28.44 6.44 -38.63
C VAL A 236 -29.24 7.00 -39.79
N LYS A 237 -28.64 6.89 -40.97
CA LYS A 237 -29.22 7.16 -42.28
C LYS A 237 -30.23 6.08 -42.65
#